data_AF-A0A358PKH6-F1
#
_entry.id   AF-A0A358PKH6-F1
#
_cell.length_a   1.000
_cell.length_b   1.000
_cell.length_c   1.000
_cell.angle_alpha   90.00
_cell.angle_beta   90.00
_cell.angle_gamma   90.00
#
_symmetry.space_group_name_H-M   'P 1'
#
loop_
_entity.id
_entity.type
_entity.pdbx_description
1 polymer ?
#
loop_
_entity_poly.entity_id
_entity_poly.type
_entity_poly.pdbx_seq_one_letter_code
_entity_poly.pdbx_strand_id
1 'polypeptide(L)'
;MKPGEDVEVINNIQFNLMGGAFEGGTGDYVTLFEPTATLFERSGSGHIVANVGLESGEVPYTTFMTMPDTIKKEPKLVESFIRAVYKAQLWLKDATDAEAAEAMLEFFPDADVETLKIVANSYRKTDSWMADPIMTEEAFTRLQDIIDINGELKARVEFGELVDNSFAEAVVKEK
;
A
#
# COMPACT_ATOMS: atom_id res chain seq x y z
N MET A 1 5.63 -18.71 -16.72
CA MET A 1 4.29 -18.70 -17.34
C MET A 1 4.15 -17.40 -18.12
N LYS A 2 3.45 -17.42 -19.25
CA LYS A 2 3.17 -16.28 -20.09
C LYS A 2 1.69 -15.91 -20.02
N PRO A 3 1.32 -14.66 -19.64
CA PRO A 3 -0.05 -14.18 -19.71
C PRO A 3 -0.64 -14.31 -21.12
N GLY A 4 -1.88 -14.80 -21.22
CA GLY A 4 -2.59 -15.03 -22.48
C GLY A 4 -2.21 -16.31 -23.23
N GLU A 5 -1.16 -17.02 -22.80
CA GLU A 5 -0.79 -18.36 -23.30
C GLU A 5 -0.97 -19.43 -22.23
N ASP A 6 -0.28 -19.28 -21.09
CA ASP A 6 -0.27 -20.27 -19.99
C ASP A 6 -1.26 -19.92 -18.87
N VAL A 7 -1.69 -18.66 -18.78
CA VAL A 7 -2.58 -18.14 -17.75
C VAL A 7 -3.50 -17.06 -18.32
N GLU A 8 -4.77 -17.10 -17.96
CA GLU A 8 -5.74 -16.05 -18.26
C GLU A 8 -5.74 -15.02 -17.13
N VAL A 9 -5.53 -13.74 -17.48
CA VAL A 9 -5.58 -12.63 -16.52
C VAL A 9 -6.91 -11.90 -16.68
N ILE A 10 -7.80 -12.07 -15.70
CA ILE A 10 -9.11 -11.43 -15.69
C ILE A 10 -8.96 -10.02 -15.09
N ASN A 11 -8.96 -8.99 -15.94
CA ASN A 11 -8.75 -7.59 -15.55
C ASN A 11 -10.02 -6.71 -15.65
N ASN A 12 -11.18 -7.32 -15.93
CA ASN A 12 -12.47 -6.64 -16.12
C ASN A 12 -13.41 -6.73 -14.91
N ILE A 13 -12.95 -7.32 -13.80
CA ILE A 13 -13.70 -7.39 -12.53
C ILE A 13 -13.36 -6.16 -11.70
N GLN A 14 -14.38 -5.48 -11.19
CA GLN A 14 -14.16 -4.34 -10.31
C GLN A 14 -13.44 -4.78 -9.04
N PHE A 15 -12.53 -3.93 -8.56
CA PHE A 15 -11.67 -4.21 -7.42
C PHE A 15 -12.42 -4.76 -6.19
N ASN A 16 -13.53 -4.13 -5.81
CA ASN A 16 -14.37 -4.53 -4.68
C ASN A 16 -15.17 -5.83 -4.90
N LEU A 17 -15.23 -6.33 -6.13
CA LEU A 17 -15.94 -7.57 -6.50
C LEU A 17 -15.01 -8.77 -6.68
N MET A 18 -13.68 -8.56 -6.66
CA MET A 18 -12.70 -9.63 -6.92
C MET A 18 -12.85 -10.81 -5.94
N GLY A 19 -12.99 -10.54 -4.64
CA GLY A 19 -13.16 -11.59 -3.63
C GLY A 19 -14.44 -12.40 -3.83
N GLY A 20 -15.58 -11.73 -4.04
CA GLY A 20 -16.85 -12.42 -4.27
C GLY A 20 -16.89 -13.20 -5.59
N ALA A 21 -16.23 -12.70 -6.63
CA ALA A 21 -16.10 -13.43 -7.89
C ALA A 21 -15.28 -14.72 -7.71
N PHE A 22 -14.16 -14.65 -6.98
CA PHE A 22 -13.34 -15.82 -6.65
C PHE A 22 -14.11 -16.84 -5.81
N GLU A 23 -14.78 -16.40 -4.74
CA GLU A 23 -15.62 -17.27 -3.91
C GLU A 23 -16.77 -17.92 -4.72
N GLY A 24 -17.30 -17.21 -5.72
CA GLY A 24 -18.28 -17.70 -6.69
C GLY A 24 -17.72 -18.65 -7.75
N GLY A 25 -16.42 -18.98 -7.72
CA GLY A 25 -15.75 -19.90 -8.64
C GLY A 25 -15.11 -19.27 -9.87
N THR A 26 -14.89 -17.95 -9.88
CA THR A 26 -14.20 -17.26 -10.98
C THR A 26 -12.68 -17.22 -10.74
N GLY A 27 -11.93 -17.91 -11.60
CA GLY A 27 -10.46 -17.96 -11.55
C GLY A 27 -9.91 -18.90 -10.48
N ASP A 28 -8.68 -19.38 -10.68
CA ASP A 28 -8.00 -20.28 -9.74
C ASP A 28 -7.24 -19.52 -8.64
N TYR A 29 -6.93 -18.24 -8.86
CA TYR A 29 -6.22 -17.36 -7.94
C TYR A 29 -6.82 -15.95 -7.98
N VAL A 30 -6.73 -15.23 -6.86
CA VAL A 30 -7.14 -13.83 -6.74
C VAL A 30 -6.14 -13.06 -5.89
N THR A 31 -5.84 -11.83 -6.28
CA THR A 31 -5.11 -10.88 -5.42
C THR A 31 -6.11 -10.13 -4.55
N LEU A 32 -5.99 -10.28 -3.24
CA LEU A 32 -6.84 -9.59 -2.26
C LEU A 32 -5.99 -8.76 -1.31
N PHE A 33 -6.56 -7.65 -0.85
CA PHE A 33 -5.95 -6.82 0.18
C PHE A 33 -6.33 -7.34 1.56
N GLU A 34 -5.52 -6.99 2.56
CA GLU A 34 -5.92 -7.16 3.94
C GLU A 34 -6.98 -6.13 4.35
N PRO A 35 -7.91 -6.49 5.25
CA PRO A 35 -8.04 -7.78 5.96
C PRO A 35 -8.78 -8.87 5.16
N THR A 36 -9.25 -8.58 3.93
CA THR A 36 -10.06 -9.52 3.14
C THR A 36 -9.34 -10.84 2.87
N ALA A 37 -8.04 -10.81 2.55
CA ALA A 37 -7.25 -12.02 2.35
C ALA A 37 -7.23 -12.92 3.61
N THR A 38 -6.93 -12.34 4.78
CA THR A 38 -6.98 -13.08 6.07
C THR A 38 -8.38 -13.61 6.37
N LEU A 39 -9.44 -12.83 6.09
CA LEU A 39 -10.81 -13.28 6.32
C LEU A 39 -11.18 -14.49 5.44
N PHE A 40 -10.75 -14.52 4.19
CA PHE A 40 -10.95 -15.65 3.27
C PHE A 40 -10.25 -16.93 3.77
N GLU A 41 -9.03 -16.79 4.29
CA GLU A 41 -8.31 -17.94 4.86
C GLU A 41 -9.00 -18.46 6.12
N ARG A 42 -9.46 -17.56 7.01
CA ARG A 42 -10.16 -17.93 8.24
C ARG A 42 -11.53 -18.57 7.99
N SER A 43 -12.26 -18.15 6.96
CA SER A 43 -13.55 -18.75 6.60
C SER A 43 -13.41 -20.09 5.88
N GLY A 44 -12.20 -20.43 5.40
CA GLY A 44 -11.97 -21.56 4.50
C GLY A 44 -12.40 -21.30 3.06
N SER A 45 -12.69 -20.05 2.69
CA SER A 45 -13.03 -19.64 1.32
C SER A 45 -11.80 -19.57 0.40
N GLY A 46 -10.58 -19.67 0.95
CA GLY A 46 -9.34 -19.72 0.19
C GLY A 46 -8.11 -19.97 1.07
N HIS A 47 -6.93 -19.93 0.45
CA HIS A 47 -5.64 -20.04 1.14
C HIS A 47 -4.66 -18.99 0.63
N ILE A 48 -3.90 -18.36 1.53
CA ILE A 48 -2.86 -17.41 1.14
C ILE A 48 -1.64 -18.21 0.70
N VAL A 49 -1.30 -18.13 -0.60
CA VAL A 49 -0.18 -18.88 -1.18
C VAL A 49 1.06 -18.03 -1.47
N ALA A 50 0.90 -16.71 -1.52
CA ALA A 50 1.97 -15.77 -1.82
C ALA A 50 1.64 -14.35 -1.32
N ASN A 51 2.67 -13.54 -1.08
CA ASN A 51 2.55 -12.10 -0.87
C ASN A 51 3.15 -11.37 -2.07
N VAL A 52 2.31 -10.67 -2.83
CA VAL A 52 2.73 -9.99 -4.08
C VAL A 52 3.70 -8.84 -3.81
N GLY A 53 3.59 -8.16 -2.67
CA GLY A 53 4.47 -7.05 -2.31
C GLY A 53 5.94 -7.46 -2.23
N LEU A 54 6.22 -8.63 -1.64
CA LEU A 54 7.57 -9.18 -1.52
C LEU A 54 8.25 -9.47 -2.87
N GLU A 55 7.46 -9.78 -3.89
CA GLU A 55 7.98 -10.08 -5.23
C GLU A 55 8.25 -8.81 -6.06
N SER A 56 7.66 -7.67 -5.67
CA SER A 56 7.76 -6.42 -6.42
C SER A 56 8.97 -5.56 -6.05
N GLY A 57 9.63 -5.82 -4.91
CA GLY A 57 10.62 -4.92 -4.31
C GLY A 57 9.98 -3.66 -3.72
N GLU A 58 10.81 -2.67 -3.36
CA GLU A 58 10.33 -1.43 -2.75
C GLU A 58 9.60 -0.55 -3.79
N VAL A 59 8.30 -0.37 -3.60
CA VAL A 59 7.41 0.40 -4.49
C VAL A 59 6.53 1.31 -3.63
N PRO A 60 6.37 2.61 -3.98
CA PRO A 60 5.52 3.51 -3.22
C PRO A 60 4.04 3.21 -3.44
N TYR A 61 3.51 2.27 -2.67
CA TYR A 61 2.15 1.75 -2.84
C TYR A 61 1.08 2.79 -2.49
N THR A 62 1.27 3.49 -1.38
CA THR A 62 0.39 4.55 -0.90
C THR A 62 1.14 5.87 -0.93
N THR A 63 0.55 6.87 -1.59
CA THR A 63 1.11 8.22 -1.65
C THR A 63 0.02 9.25 -1.36
N PHE A 64 0.43 10.39 -0.80
CA PHE A 64 -0.44 11.55 -0.63
C PHE A 64 0.01 12.63 -1.60
N MET A 65 -0.93 13.16 -2.38
CA MET A 65 -0.65 14.17 -3.39
C MET A 65 -1.56 15.37 -3.20
N THR A 66 -1.04 16.55 -3.51
CA THR A 66 -1.81 17.79 -3.55
C THR A 66 -1.35 18.66 -4.72
N MET A 67 -2.17 19.64 -5.10
CA MET A 67 -1.83 20.53 -6.20
C MET A 67 -0.64 21.42 -5.81
N PRO A 68 0.26 21.75 -6.77
CA PRO A 68 1.36 22.69 -6.51
C PRO A 68 0.91 24.04 -5.96
N ASP A 69 -0.29 24.49 -6.34
CA ASP A 69 -0.90 25.72 -5.84
C ASP A 69 -1.22 25.65 -4.34
N THR A 70 -1.63 24.50 -3.82
CA THR A 70 -1.86 24.29 -2.39
C THR A 70 -0.56 24.40 -1.61
N ILE A 71 0.53 23.81 -2.12
CA ILE A 71 1.86 23.89 -1.51
C ILE A 71 2.32 25.35 -1.41
N LYS A 72 2.12 26.14 -2.48
CA LYS A 72 2.51 27.56 -2.52
C LYS A 72 1.66 28.44 -1.59
N LYS A 73 0.35 28.22 -1.55
CA LYS A 73 -0.59 29.06 -0.78
C LYS A 73 -0.62 28.69 0.70
N GLU A 74 -0.46 27.40 1.01
CA GLU A 74 -0.64 26.85 2.36
C GLU A 74 0.52 25.92 2.76
N PRO A 75 1.79 26.37 2.71
CA PRO A 75 2.94 25.51 3.01
C PRO A 75 2.91 24.94 4.43
N LYS A 76 2.36 25.69 5.40
CA LYS A 76 2.19 25.24 6.79
C LYS A 76 1.19 24.08 6.93
N LEU A 77 0.16 24.04 6.09
CA LEU A 77 -0.80 22.93 6.07
C LEU A 77 -0.10 21.65 5.61
N VAL A 78 0.66 21.74 4.51
CA VAL A 78 1.42 20.62 3.94
C VAL A 78 2.44 20.09 4.96
N GLU A 79 3.22 20.99 5.57
CA GLU A 79 4.20 20.62 6.60
C GLU A 79 3.53 19.95 7.82
N SER A 80 2.40 20.51 8.30
CA SER A 80 1.66 19.95 9.45
C SER A 80 1.09 18.57 9.14
N PHE A 81 0.60 18.36 7.91
CA PHE A 81 0.10 17.07 7.46
C PHE A 81 1.23 16.03 7.41
N ILE A 82 2.36 16.34 6.77
CA ILE A 82 3.51 15.45 6.69
C ILE A 82 4.04 15.12 8.10
N ARG A 83 4.05 16.10 9.00
CA ARG A 83 4.42 15.91 10.41
C ARG A 83 3.47 14.97 11.15
N ALA A 84 2.16 15.05 10.89
CA ALA A 84 1.19 14.14 11.46
C ALA A 84 1.41 12.71 10.94
N VAL A 85 1.64 12.55 9.64
CA VAL A 85 1.96 11.25 9.02
C VAL A 85 3.24 10.66 9.62
N TYR A 86 4.32 11.46 9.72
CA TYR A 86 5.58 10.98 10.30
C TYR A 86 5.43 10.56 11.76
N LYS A 87 4.66 11.30 12.57
CA LYS A 87 4.35 10.89 13.94
C LYS A 87 3.60 9.56 13.99
N ALA A 88 2.66 9.34 13.09
CA ALA A 88 1.95 8.07 12.98
C ALA A 88 2.87 6.92 12.55
N GLN A 89 3.78 7.16 11.59
CA GLN A 89 4.80 6.18 11.16
C GLN A 89 5.73 5.79 12.30
N LEU A 90 6.23 6.76 13.07
CA LEU A 90 7.06 6.51 14.25
C LEU A 90 6.29 5.76 15.33
N TRP A 91 5.04 6.15 15.61
CA TRP A 91 4.20 5.43 16.56
C TRP A 91 3.98 3.98 16.13
N LEU A 92 3.66 3.73 14.86
CA LEU A 92 3.39 2.39 14.34
C LEU A 92 4.63 1.47 14.36
N LYS A 93 5.81 2.07 14.18
CA LYS A 93 7.10 1.39 14.32
C LYS A 93 7.29 0.80 15.73
N ASP A 94 6.88 1.54 16.75
CA ASP A 94 7.07 1.17 18.17
C ASP A 94 5.85 0.43 18.76
N ALA A 95 4.66 0.64 18.20
CA ALA A 95 3.41 0.03 18.65
C ALA A 95 3.42 -1.49 18.46
N THR A 96 2.76 -2.18 19.38
CA THR A 96 2.47 -3.62 19.26
C THR A 96 1.42 -3.89 18.18
N ASP A 97 1.37 -5.13 17.69
CA ASP A 97 0.33 -5.53 16.71
C ASP A 97 -1.09 -5.38 17.28
N ALA A 98 -1.26 -5.49 18.61
CA ALA A 98 -2.53 -5.25 19.28
C ALA A 98 -2.92 -3.77 19.28
N GLU A 99 -1.98 -2.87 19.58
CA GLU A 99 -2.23 -1.42 19.53
C GLU A 99 -2.54 -0.95 18.10
N ALA A 100 -1.80 -1.48 17.11
CA ALA A 100 -2.08 -1.21 15.70
C ALA A 100 -3.48 -1.69 15.29
N ALA A 101 -3.87 -2.91 15.71
CA ALA A 101 -5.18 -3.47 15.43
C ALA A 101 -6.33 -2.65 16.03
N GLU A 102 -6.20 -2.24 17.30
CA GLU A 102 -7.18 -1.38 17.97
C GLU A 102 -7.33 -0.03 17.25
N ALA A 103 -6.22 0.57 16.81
CA ALA A 103 -6.24 1.83 16.05
C ALA A 103 -6.90 1.69 14.67
N MET A 104 -6.90 0.50 14.08
CA MET A 104 -7.53 0.22 12.79
C MET A 104 -9.02 -0.13 12.91
N LEU A 105 -9.48 -0.62 14.07
CA LEU A 105 -10.76 -1.31 14.24
C LEU A 105 -11.97 -0.53 13.71
N GLU A 106 -12.04 0.78 13.97
CA GLU A 106 -13.18 1.60 13.54
C GLU A 106 -13.32 1.72 12.01
N PHE A 107 -12.22 1.49 11.27
CA PHE A 107 -12.18 1.56 9.82
C PHE A 107 -12.51 0.22 9.13
N PHE A 108 -12.55 -0.88 9.89
CA PHE A 108 -12.80 -2.23 9.38
C PHE A 108 -13.93 -2.92 10.15
N PRO A 109 -15.19 -2.51 9.95
CA PRO A 109 -16.34 -3.00 10.73
C PRO A 109 -16.61 -4.50 10.57
N ASP A 110 -16.10 -5.11 9.50
CA ASP A 110 -16.28 -6.54 9.20
C ASP A 110 -15.14 -7.42 9.75
N ALA A 111 -14.16 -6.84 10.46
CA ALA A 111 -13.03 -7.56 11.05
C ALA A 111 -13.01 -7.45 12.58
N ASP A 112 -12.59 -8.53 13.25
CA ASP A 112 -12.31 -8.50 14.69
C ASP A 112 -10.86 -8.08 14.98
N VAL A 113 -10.60 -7.64 16.21
CA VAL A 113 -9.24 -7.23 16.66
C VAL A 113 -8.21 -8.33 16.44
N GLU A 114 -8.59 -9.60 16.60
CA GLU A 114 -7.67 -10.73 16.35
C GLU A 114 -7.29 -10.87 14.87
N THR A 115 -8.21 -10.62 13.94
CA THR A 115 -7.93 -10.55 12.50
C THR A 115 -6.97 -9.40 12.21
N LEU A 116 -7.27 -8.22 12.74
CA LEU A 116 -6.44 -7.03 12.52
C LEU A 116 -5.04 -7.16 13.15
N LYS A 117 -4.90 -7.91 14.24
CA LYS A 117 -3.59 -8.29 14.81
C LYS A 117 -2.78 -9.17 13.88
N ILE A 118 -3.43 -10.14 13.22
CA ILE A 118 -2.77 -11.00 12.22
C ILE A 118 -2.29 -10.15 11.04
N VAL A 119 -3.15 -9.24 10.56
CA VAL A 119 -2.81 -8.28 9.49
C VAL A 119 -1.63 -7.41 9.88
N ALA A 120 -1.67 -6.81 11.07
CA ALA A 120 -0.59 -5.96 11.57
C ALA A 120 0.73 -6.73 11.67
N ASN A 121 0.69 -7.97 12.17
CA ASN A 121 1.85 -8.84 12.23
C ASN A 121 2.41 -9.17 10.84
N SER A 122 1.53 -9.44 9.87
CA SER A 122 1.90 -9.73 8.48
C SER A 122 2.60 -8.52 7.83
N TYR A 123 2.02 -7.33 7.96
CA TYR A 123 2.60 -6.09 7.42
C TYR A 123 3.96 -5.78 8.06
N ARG A 124 4.12 -6.02 9.37
CA ARG A 124 5.40 -5.84 10.05
C ARG A 124 6.46 -6.83 9.60
N LYS A 125 6.10 -8.11 9.42
CA LYS A 125 7.02 -9.16 8.93
C LYS A 125 7.51 -8.92 7.52
N THR A 126 6.73 -8.22 6.71
CA THR A 126 6.99 -7.97 5.30
C THR A 126 7.47 -6.54 5.02
N ASP A 127 7.77 -5.77 6.08
CA ASP A 127 8.26 -4.39 5.99
C ASP A 127 7.33 -3.47 5.17
N SER A 128 6.01 -3.66 5.30
CA SER A 128 5.02 -2.96 4.48
C SER A 128 4.76 -1.51 4.89
N TRP A 129 5.32 -1.05 6.02
CA TRP A 129 5.10 0.31 6.55
C TRP A 129 6.38 1.14 6.53
N MET A 130 6.32 2.27 5.84
CA MET A 130 7.41 3.23 5.81
C MET A 130 7.66 3.83 7.20
N ALA A 131 8.94 3.90 7.59
CA ALA A 131 9.37 4.49 8.86
C ALA A 131 9.52 6.02 8.81
N ASP A 132 9.49 6.61 7.63
CA ASP A 132 9.55 8.05 7.39
C ASP A 132 8.76 8.44 6.12
N PRO A 133 8.44 9.73 5.92
CA PRO A 133 7.63 10.17 4.79
C PRO A 133 8.47 10.52 3.53
N ILE A 134 9.75 10.15 3.48
CA ILE A 134 10.65 10.52 2.38
C ILE A 134 10.49 9.52 1.24
N MET A 135 10.10 10.03 0.07
CA MET A 135 10.05 9.22 -1.14
C MET A 135 11.46 9.02 -1.69
N THR A 136 11.80 7.80 -2.12
CA THR A 136 13.08 7.54 -2.79
C THR A 136 12.93 7.52 -4.30
N GLU A 137 13.95 8.01 -5.02
CA GLU A 137 14.00 7.95 -6.47
C GLU A 137 14.03 6.51 -7.00
N GLU A 138 14.66 5.60 -6.26
CA GLU A 138 14.72 4.19 -6.61
C GLU A 138 13.31 3.55 -6.58
N ALA A 139 12.54 3.76 -5.52
CA ALA A 139 11.18 3.21 -5.42
C ALA A 139 10.24 3.84 -6.46
N PHE A 140 10.38 5.15 -6.71
CA PHE A 140 9.64 5.83 -7.77
C PHE A 140 9.99 5.28 -9.18
N THR A 141 11.27 5.06 -9.45
CA THR A 141 11.74 4.47 -10.71
C THR A 141 11.22 3.05 -10.88
N ARG A 142 11.25 2.24 -9.82
CA ARG A 142 10.73 0.87 -9.84
C ARG A 142 9.24 0.82 -10.17
N LEU A 143 8.44 1.74 -9.63
CA LEU A 143 7.03 1.86 -10.01
C LEU A 143 6.89 2.12 -11.52
N GLN A 144 7.68 3.05 -12.07
CA GLN A 144 7.65 3.33 -13.51
C GLN A 144 8.08 2.11 -14.33
N ASP A 145 9.10 1.36 -13.90
CA ASP A 145 9.55 0.14 -14.58
C ASP A 145 8.43 -0.91 -14.64
N ILE A 146 7.70 -1.12 -13.54
CA ILE A 146 6.57 -2.06 -13.49
C ILE A 146 5.48 -1.66 -14.50
N ILE A 147 5.13 -0.38 -14.59
CA ILE A 147 4.08 0.12 -15.50
C ILE A 147 4.57 0.04 -16.96
N ASP A 148 5.83 0.38 -17.21
CA ASP A 148 6.46 0.40 -18.53
C ASP A 148 6.62 -1.01 -19.13
N ILE A 149 7.04 -2.00 -18.33
CA ILE A 149 7.15 -3.41 -18.76
C ILE A 149 5.81 -3.96 -19.23
N ASN A 150 4.69 -3.47 -18.67
CA ASN A 150 3.34 -3.85 -19.07
C ASN A 150 2.79 -3.02 -20.25
N GLY A 151 3.56 -2.06 -20.78
CA GLY A 151 3.14 -1.20 -21.89
C GLY A 151 2.10 -0.14 -21.52
N GLU A 152 1.86 0.07 -20.22
CA GLU A 152 0.85 1.00 -19.71
C GLU A 152 1.40 2.42 -19.48
N LEU A 153 2.72 2.60 -19.51
CA LEU A 153 3.36 3.89 -19.31
C LEU A 153 3.60 4.59 -20.66
N LYS A 154 2.86 5.69 -20.90
CA LYS A 154 3.03 6.48 -22.15
C LYS A 154 4.36 7.24 -22.21
N ALA A 155 4.81 7.74 -21.07
CA ALA A 155 6.05 8.49 -20.93
C ALA A 155 6.52 8.40 -19.48
N ARG A 156 7.84 8.29 -19.29
CA ARG A 156 8.46 8.40 -17.98
C ARG A 156 8.43 9.84 -17.50
N VAL A 157 8.40 10.01 -16.18
CA VAL A 157 8.39 11.29 -15.48
C VAL A 157 9.65 11.37 -14.62
N GLU A 158 10.27 12.54 -14.59
CA GLU A 158 11.44 12.79 -13.76
C GLU A 158 11.01 12.90 -12.30
N PHE A 159 11.82 12.35 -11.37
CA PHE A 159 11.48 12.28 -9.95
C PHE A 159 11.08 13.65 -9.37
N GLY A 160 11.88 14.68 -9.64
CA GLY A 160 11.65 16.05 -9.14
C GLY A 160 10.48 16.79 -9.77
N GLU A 161 9.83 16.26 -10.82
CA GLU A 161 8.62 16.87 -11.39
C GLU A 161 7.37 16.56 -10.56
N LEU A 162 7.35 15.44 -9.85
CA LEU A 162 6.22 15.00 -9.03
C LEU A 162 6.52 14.95 -7.54
N VAL A 163 7.79 14.83 -7.16
CA VAL A 163 8.19 14.62 -5.78
C VAL A 163 8.95 15.83 -5.24
N ASP A 164 8.41 16.41 -4.16
CA ASP A 164 9.08 17.43 -3.35
C ASP A 164 9.30 16.90 -1.93
N ASN A 165 10.50 16.40 -1.67
CA ASN A 165 10.89 15.89 -0.36
C ASN A 165 11.26 16.98 0.66
N SER A 166 11.27 18.26 0.28
CA SER A 166 11.78 19.32 1.16
C SER A 166 11.04 19.41 2.51
N PHE A 167 9.72 19.22 2.48
CA PHE A 167 8.89 19.18 3.69
C PHE A 167 9.13 17.93 4.54
N ALA A 168 9.20 16.75 3.90
CA ALA A 168 9.48 15.48 4.56
C ALA A 168 10.84 15.52 5.26
N GLU A 169 11.89 15.99 4.56
CA GLU A 169 13.22 16.14 5.12
C GLU A 169 13.27 17.13 6.29
N ALA A 170 12.59 18.27 6.18
CA ALA A 170 12.53 19.26 7.26
C ALA A 170 11.91 18.64 8.52
N VAL A 171 10.75 18.00 8.38
CA VAL A 171 10.03 17.33 9.47
C VAL A 171 10.87 16.23 10.13
N VAL A 172 11.62 15.44 9.36
CA VAL A 172 12.48 14.37 9.89
C VAL A 172 13.70 14.93 10.63
N LYS A 173 14.25 16.06 10.18
CA LYS A 173 15.42 16.73 10.79
C LYS A 173 15.10 17.44 12.10
N GLU A 174 13.85 17.86 12.32
CA GLU A 174 13.39 18.57 13.52
C GLU A 174 13.32 17.73 14.82
N LYS A 175 13.98 16.56 14.86
CA LYS A 175 14.07 15.72 16.07
C LYS A 175 14.58 16.49 17.29
#